data_AF-A0A645DMX3-F1
#
_entry.id   AF-A0A645DMX3-F1
#
_cell.length_a   1.000
_cell.length_b   1.000
_cell.length_c   1.000
_cell.angle_alpha   90.00
_cell.angle_beta   90.00
_cell.angle_gamma   90.00
#
_symmetry.space_group_name_H-M   'P 1'
#
loop_
_entity.id
_entity.type
_entity.pdbx_description
1 polymer ?
#
loop_
_entity_poly.entity_id
_entity_poly.type
_entity_poly.pdbx_seq_one_letter_code
_entity_poly.pdbx_strand_id
1 'polypeptide(L)' 'MKFKDPKMEAYFNSLSSEAQNYINNSGVDISSFGDLVLIGEHFENNKSGLNSGTNQNTPSWQPPKR' A
#
# COMPACT_ATOMS: atom_id res chain seq x y z
N MET A 1 -11.20 -11.14 -10.53
CA MET A 1 -11.15 -10.05 -11.53
C MET A 1 -10.38 -10.55 -12.77
N LYS A 2 -10.67 -10.10 -14.00
CA LYS A 2 -9.87 -10.46 -15.20
C LYS A 2 -9.41 -9.19 -15.91
N PHE A 3 -8.10 -8.95 -15.92
CA PHE A 3 -7.52 -7.84 -16.67
C PHE A 3 -7.48 -8.21 -18.16
N LYS A 4 -7.81 -7.26 -19.04
CA LYS A 4 -7.71 -7.48 -20.51
C LYS A 4 -6.27 -7.35 -20.99
N ASP A 5 -5.47 -6.55 -20.29
CA ASP A 5 -4.07 -6.32 -20.61
C ASP A 5 -3.16 -7.31 -19.90
N PRO A 6 -2.30 -8.05 -20.62
CA PRO A 6 -1.37 -9.01 -20.02
C PRO A 6 -0.35 -8.32 -19.10
N LYS A 7 -0.04 -7.04 -19.33
CA LYS A 7 0.84 -6.24 -18.45
C LYS A 7 0.18 -5.94 -17.10
N MET A 8 -1.13 -5.64 -17.10
CA MET A 8 -1.89 -5.43 -15.87
C MET A 8 -2.01 -6.73 -15.08
N GLU A 9 -2.29 -7.84 -15.77
CA GLU A 9 -2.36 -9.16 -15.14
C GLU A 9 -1.01 -9.57 -14.53
N ALA A 10 0.10 -9.35 -15.24
CA ALA A 10 1.44 -9.63 -14.73
C ALA A 10 1.76 -8.81 -13.47
N TYR A 11 1.46 -7.51 -13.49
CA TYR A 11 1.67 -6.65 -12.33
C TYR A 11 0.78 -7.05 -11.16
N PHE A 12 -0.51 -7.31 -11.39
CA PHE A 12 -1.43 -7.80 -10.36
C PHE A 12 -0.92 -9.10 -9.69
N ASN A 13 -0.43 -10.06 -10.49
CA ASN A 13 0.14 -11.30 -9.97
C ASN A 13 1.45 -11.08 -9.21
N SER A 14 2.19 -10.01 -9.51
CA SER A 14 3.39 -9.63 -8.76
C SER A 14 3.08 -8.97 -7.42
N LEU A 15 1.88 -8.42 -7.25
CA LEU A 15 1.44 -7.84 -5.99
C LEU A 15 1.31 -8.90 -4.90
N SER A 16 1.48 -8.47 -3.66
CA SER A 16 1.26 -9.34 -2.51
C SER A 16 -0.20 -9.79 -2.35
N SER A 17 -0.42 -10.94 -1.70
CA SER A 17 -1.75 -11.53 -1.50
C SER A 17 -2.76 -10.58 -0.84
N GLU A 18 -2.27 -9.67 0.00
CA GLU A 18 -3.09 -8.65 0.67
C GLU A 18 -3.64 -7.62 -0.31
N ALA A 19 -2.80 -7.10 -1.21
CA ALA A 19 -3.21 -6.17 -2.26
C ALA A 19 -4.13 -6.87 -3.28
N GLN A 20 -3.83 -8.12 -3.65
CA GLN A 20 -4.68 -8.91 -4.53
C GLN A 20 -6.07 -9.15 -3.92
N ASN A 21 -6.12 -9.48 -2.63
CA ASN A 21 -7.38 -9.67 -1.91
C ASN A 21 -8.15 -8.35 -1.78
N TYR A 22 -7.48 -7.24 -1.48
CA TYR A 22 -8.11 -5.93 -1.43
C TYR A 22 -8.77 -5.58 -2.76
N ILE A 23 -8.05 -5.73 -3.88
CA ILE A 23 -8.57 -5.46 -5.21
C ILE A 23 -9.76 -6.38 -5.54
N ASN A 24 -9.65 -7.68 -5.26
CA ASN A 24 -10.72 -8.64 -5.52
C ASN A 24 -11.97 -8.39 -4.65
N ASN A 25 -11.79 -8.01 -3.38
CA ASN A 25 -12.90 -7.77 -2.45
C ASN A 25 -13.50 -6.36 -2.58
N SER A 26 -12.73 -5.38 -3.05
CA SER A 26 -13.17 -4.00 -3.18
C SER A 26 -14.18 -3.80 -4.31
N GLY A 27 -14.23 -4.71 -5.29
CA GLY A 27 -15.12 -4.58 -6.45
C GLY A 27 -14.82 -3.37 -7.35
N VAL A 28 -13.67 -2.72 -7.16
CA VAL A 28 -13.22 -1.58 -7.98
C VAL A 28 -12.91 -2.10 -9.37
N ASP A 29 -13.47 -1.47 -10.41
CA ASP A 29 -13.11 -1.75 -11.79
C ASP A 29 -11.84 -0.98 -12.14
N ILE A 30 -10.72 -1.69 -12.21
CA ILE A 30 -9.42 -1.13 -12.57
C ILE A 30 -9.28 -1.22 -14.08
N SER A 31 -9.62 -0.12 -14.76
CA SER A 31 -9.60 -0.04 -16.21
C SER A 31 -8.26 0.48 -16.77
N SER A 32 -7.35 0.95 -15.90
CA SER A 32 -6.04 1.50 -16.28
C SER A 32 -4.89 0.91 -15.46
N PHE A 33 -3.74 0.72 -16.10
CA PHE A 33 -2.51 0.25 -15.45
C PHE A 33 -2.05 1.20 -14.34
N GLY A 34 -2.22 2.51 -14.51
CA GLY A 34 -1.83 3.51 -13.50
C GLY A 34 -2.57 3.34 -12.17
N ASP A 35 -3.88 3.05 -12.23
CA ASP A 35 -4.70 2.83 -11.03
C ASP A 35 -4.26 1.55 -10.30
N LEU A 36 -3.90 0.50 -11.05
CA LEU A 36 -3.39 -0.74 -10.49
C LEU A 36 -2.06 -0.53 -9.75
N VAL A 37 -1.15 0.25 -10.35
CA VAL A 37 0.14 0.59 -9.76
C VAL A 37 -0.04 1.40 -8.49
N LEU A 38 -0.93 2.40 -8.49
CA LEU A 38 -1.16 3.24 -7.31
C LEU A 38 -1.64 2.42 -6.10
N ILE A 39 -2.52 1.44 -6.34
CA ILE A 39 -2.98 0.51 -5.31
C ILE A 39 -1.81 -0.37 -4.86
N GLY A 40 -1.06 -0.94 -5.80
CA GLY A 40 0.12 -1.77 -5.51
C GLY A 40 1.14 -1.06 -4.61
N GLU A 41 1.55 0.15 -5.01
CA GLU A 41 2.49 1.00 -4.28
C GLU A 41 1.98 1.33 -2.88
N HIS A 42 0.67 1.55 -2.70
CA HIS A 42 0.12 1.79 -1.37
C HIS A 42 0.37 0.60 -0.42
N PHE A 43 0.18 -0.63 -0.88
CA PHE A 43 0.43 -1.82 -0.06
C PHE A 43 1.91 -2.11 0.13
N GLU A 44 2.75 -1.86 -0.88
CA GLU A 44 4.20 -2.00 -0.75
C GLU A 44 4.80 -0.98 0.21
N ASN A 45 4.38 0.30 0.12
CA ASN A 45 4.84 1.36 1.00
C ASN A 45 4.43 1.14 2.47
N ASN A 46 3.22 0.60 2.70
CA ASN A 46 2.78 0.21 4.04
C ASN A 46 3.57 -1.00 4.57
N LYS A 47 4.05 -1.90 3.71
CA LYS A 47 4.97 -3.00 4.12
C LYS A 47 6.36 -2.51 4.45
N SER A 48 6.89 -1.54 3.70
CA SER A 48 8.16 -0.88 4.03
C SER A 48 8.06 0.08 5.22
N GLY A 49 6.85 0.46 5.63
CA GLY A 49 6.58 1.26 6.82
C GLY A 49 6.94 0.60 8.16
N LEU A 50 7.28 -0.71 8.17
CA LEU A 50 7.84 -1.37 9.35
C LEU A 50 9.37 -1.24 9.46
N ASN A 51 10.04 -0.58 8.52
CA ASN A 51 11.46 -0.25 8.65
C ASN A 51 11.79 1.13 8.07
N SER A 52 11.15 2.16 8.60
CA SER A 52 11.71 3.50 8.61
C SER A 52 11.66 4.00 10.03
N GLY A 53 12.82 3.95 10.68
CA GLY A 53 13.01 4.23 12.10
C GLY A 53 12.19 5.42 12.57
N THR A 54 11.27 5.14 13.50
CA THR A 54 10.78 6.13 14.44
C THR A 54 11.96 6.57 15.31
N ASN A 55 12.81 7.44 14.79
CA ASN A 55 13.57 8.35 15.64
C ASN A 55 12.54 9.30 16.25
N GLN A 56 11.91 8.84 17.33
CA GLN A 56 11.15 9.66 18.25
C GLN A 56 12.16 10.49 19.06
N ASN A 57 12.81 11.46 18.41
CA ASN A 57 13.36 12.60 19.11
C ASN A 57 12.21 13.59 19.33
N THR A 58 11.29 13.21 20.20
CA THR A 58 10.32 14.14 20.78
C THR A 58 11.04 14.90 21.88
N PRO A 59 11.14 16.25 21.83
CA PRO A 59 11.65 17.00 22.96
C PRO A 59 10.69 16.76 24.13
N SER A 60 11.18 16.16 25.21
CA SER A 60 10.41 15.93 26.42
C SER A 60 10.08 17.28 27.08
N TRP A 61 9.03 17.95 26.61
CA TRP A 61 8.50 19.11 27.31
C TRP A 61 7.60 18.61 28.43
N GLN A 62 8.19 18.39 29.61
CA GLN A 62 7.46 18.07 30.83
C GLN A 62 6.87 19.35 31.42
N PRO A 63 5.56 19.41 31.72
CA PRO A 63 5.01 20.55 32.45
C PRO A 63 5.52 20.54 33.90
N PRO A 64 5.86 21.71 34.48
CA PRO A 64 6.26 21.78 35.87
C PRO A 64 5.08 21.40 36.76
N LYS A 65 5.31 20.46 37.68
CA LYS A 65 4.34 20.07 38.70
C LYS A 65 4.02 21.29 39.57
N ARG A 66 2.75 21.70 39.58
CA ARG A 66 2.19 22.61 40.58
C ARG A 66 1.57 21.81 41.71
#